data_AF-A0A2D6SVM8-F1
#
_entry.id   AF-A0A2D6SVM8-F1
#
_cell.length_a   1.000
_cell.length_b   1.000
_cell.length_c   1.000
_cell.angle_alpha   90.00
_cell.angle_beta   90.00
_cell.angle_gamma   90.00
#
_symmetry.space_group_name_H-M   'P 1'
#
loop_
_entity.id
_entity.type
_entity.pdbx_description
1 polymer ?
#
loop_
_entity_poly.entity_id
_entity_poly.type
_entity_poly.pdbx_seq_one_letter_code
_entity_poly.pdbx_strand_id
1 'polypeptide(L)'
;MTSAVGFPRRLRLATMLYALVWAGCLADWMWLQQLKWAVAIGKVSVNPIHWIGFLGALLLVILWLRWTRGPVRQQGVRVSAVFSGSYIVCWQLAVFTCDQLILDELRTWLARCGTGGLFLIGLAWIIWYVDSRALALRARRCERQGRSTNRREPSTRLEFGEGRVWNPLDTDAWYYGRGSRKLNQSLTAFLSYALAFTLALLLFSQMRGCRELYEMPAGGGQQQTIAQTVRVQKIIKKKFVVNQFSSIVFEVPPIDEVKLQLQEITKHQYVVGYGQGTGAGYAGGTQRGKVRFIRLEYSGGDWDQDFGIGADLNMLIEYGTRTSQKVANRTESRSVAQLKNFPVGKSPPLVYLTGQKNIVMSKHEIKTLREYVTEKHGMIFGDNGGSRHFHNQFLSTMRQVLPNVRPVPVPLDDVIHRVPYQIPFLPYVAPHGGKDALGWKVDGRWVCYYHPGDIGDAWTDDHSGVKPEIYEFCYQLGVNVINYAHAEYSKWLQSRMKK
;
A
#
# COMPACT_ATOMS: atom_id res chain seq x y z
N MET A 1 -28.56 33.78 -36.82
CA MET A 1 -28.97 33.55 -35.41
C MET A 1 -29.59 32.16 -35.30
N THR A 2 -28.82 31.17 -34.86
CA THR A 2 -29.29 29.79 -34.65
C THR A 2 -29.68 29.63 -33.18
N SER A 3 -30.97 29.51 -32.89
CA SER A 3 -31.46 29.09 -31.57
C SER A 3 -31.02 27.64 -31.33
N ALA A 4 -29.85 27.48 -30.70
CA ALA A 4 -29.43 26.19 -30.18
C ALA A 4 -30.44 25.80 -29.10
N VAL A 5 -31.25 24.76 -29.36
CA VAL A 5 -32.08 24.12 -28.32
C VAL A 5 -31.10 23.63 -27.24
N GLY A 6 -30.95 24.41 -26.18
CA GLY A 6 -29.99 24.15 -25.11
C GLY A 6 -30.30 22.85 -24.37
N PHE A 7 -29.33 22.35 -23.60
CA PHE A 7 -29.53 21.17 -22.75
C PHE A 7 -30.81 21.33 -21.90
N PRO A 8 -31.70 20.33 -21.83
CA PRO A 8 -32.99 20.48 -21.17
C PRO A 8 -32.82 20.91 -19.71
N ARG A 9 -33.56 21.92 -19.25
CA ARG A 9 -33.40 22.47 -17.88
C ARG A 9 -33.54 21.40 -16.80
N ARG A 10 -34.51 20.48 -16.96
CA ARG A 10 -34.71 19.33 -16.06
C ARG A 10 -33.51 18.38 -16.04
N LEU A 11 -32.95 18.08 -17.21
CA LEU A 11 -31.77 17.21 -17.33
C LEU A 11 -30.51 17.90 -16.77
N ARG A 12 -30.34 19.23 -16.92
CA ARG A 12 -29.24 19.99 -16.30
C ARG A 12 -29.28 19.89 -14.80
N LEU A 13 -30.45 20.14 -14.20
CA LEU A 13 -30.63 20.10 -12.76
C LEU A 13 -30.36 18.70 -12.21
N ALA A 14 -30.90 17.66 -12.87
CA ALA A 14 -30.62 16.27 -12.50
C ALA A 14 -29.12 15.94 -12.59
N THR A 15 -28.45 16.38 -13.66
CA THR A 15 -27.02 16.17 -13.84
C THR A 15 -26.19 16.89 -12.77
N MET A 16 -26.53 18.14 -12.43
CA MET A 16 -25.81 18.92 -11.41
C MET A 16 -25.98 18.33 -10.01
N LEU A 17 -27.21 17.99 -9.61
CA LEU A 17 -27.49 17.38 -8.32
C LEU A 17 -26.74 16.07 -8.17
N TYR A 18 -26.77 15.25 -9.21
CA TYR A 18 -26.08 13.98 -9.19
C TYR A 18 -24.56 14.11 -9.23
N ALA A 19 -24.03 15.11 -9.94
CA ALA A 19 -22.59 15.38 -9.92
C ALA A 19 -22.08 15.68 -8.51
N LEU A 20 -22.88 16.36 -7.66
CA LEU A 20 -22.55 16.59 -6.26
C LEU A 20 -22.55 15.28 -5.45
N VAL A 21 -23.57 14.43 -5.64
CA VAL A 21 -23.64 13.11 -5.00
C VAL A 21 -22.45 12.24 -5.41
N TRP A 22 -22.17 12.17 -6.70
CA TRP A 22 -21.02 11.44 -7.26
C TRP A 22 -19.69 11.96 -6.73
N ALA A 23 -19.50 13.28 -6.68
CA ALA A 23 -18.30 13.88 -6.12
C ALA A 23 -18.14 13.57 -4.63
N GLY A 24 -19.24 13.55 -3.86
CA GLY A 24 -19.24 13.11 -2.46
C GLY A 24 -18.85 11.64 -2.31
N CYS A 25 -19.45 10.74 -3.11
CA CYS A 25 -19.10 9.32 -3.10
C CYS A 25 -17.65 9.07 -3.52
N LEU A 26 -17.17 9.77 -4.54
CA LEU A 26 -15.78 9.69 -4.99
C LEU A 26 -14.82 10.24 -3.93
N ALA A 27 -15.16 11.35 -3.29
CA ALA A 27 -14.32 11.92 -2.24
C ALA A 27 -14.25 11.04 -0.99
N ASP A 28 -15.37 10.42 -0.62
CA ASP A 28 -15.41 9.46 0.47
C ASP A 28 -14.64 8.18 0.16
N TRP A 29 -14.83 7.60 -1.03
CA TRP A 29 -14.10 6.41 -1.49
C TRP A 29 -12.59 6.66 -1.58
N MET A 30 -12.17 7.79 -2.14
CA MET A 30 -10.74 8.08 -2.37
C MET A 30 -10.01 8.65 -1.16
N TRP A 31 -10.68 9.41 -0.29
CA TRP A 31 -10.00 10.17 0.78
C TRP A 31 -10.63 10.03 2.17
N LEU A 32 -11.94 10.24 2.32
CA LEU A 32 -12.53 10.46 3.65
C LEU A 32 -12.83 9.16 4.42
N GLN A 33 -13.20 8.09 3.71
CA GLN A 33 -13.62 6.79 4.27
C GLN A 33 -14.57 6.90 5.48
N GLN A 34 -15.49 7.87 5.47
CA GLN A 34 -16.43 8.13 6.56
C GLN A 34 -17.71 7.30 6.44
N LEU A 35 -18.20 7.02 5.23
CA LEU A 35 -19.43 6.24 5.02
C LEU A 35 -19.16 4.74 5.16
N LYS A 36 -18.99 4.23 6.39
CA LYS A 36 -18.75 2.81 6.65
C LYS A 36 -20.05 2.05 6.94
N TRP A 37 -20.94 1.96 5.95
CA TRP A 37 -21.94 0.88 5.97
C TRP A 37 -21.42 -0.24 5.08
N ALA A 38 -21.07 -1.37 5.68
CA ALA A 38 -20.53 -2.52 4.96
C ALA A 38 -21.43 -3.72 5.23
N VAL A 39 -21.96 -4.31 4.16
CA VAL A 39 -22.67 -5.59 4.19
C VAL A 39 -21.70 -6.65 3.67
N ALA A 40 -21.46 -7.69 4.46
CA ALA A 40 -20.66 -8.83 4.02
C ALA A 40 -21.53 -9.70 3.09
N ILE A 41 -21.08 -9.88 1.85
CA ILE A 41 -21.68 -10.83 0.91
C ILE A 41 -20.58 -11.84 0.57
N GLY A 42 -20.58 -13.00 1.24
CA GLY A 42 -19.49 -13.97 1.15
C GLY A 42 -18.18 -13.42 1.75
N LYS A 43 -17.06 -13.53 1.02
CA LYS A 43 -15.74 -13.02 1.44
C LYS A 43 -15.54 -11.52 1.13
N VAL A 44 -16.51 -10.85 0.49
CA VAL A 44 -16.38 -9.47 0.04
C VAL A 44 -17.19 -8.53 0.94
N SER A 45 -16.54 -7.46 1.39
CA SER A 45 -17.19 -6.36 2.12
C SER A 45 -17.71 -5.34 1.11
N VAL A 46 -19.04 -5.22 1.01
CA VAL A 46 -19.70 -4.36 0.02
C VAL A 46 -20.27 -3.13 0.71
N ASN A 47 -19.96 -1.94 0.20
CA ASN A 47 -20.58 -0.70 0.67
C ASN A 47 -21.79 -0.32 -0.22
N PRO A 48 -23.04 -0.60 0.21
CA PRO A 48 -24.21 -0.35 -0.63
C PRO A 48 -24.38 1.13 -1.00
N ILE A 49 -23.91 2.06 -0.17
CA ILE A 49 -24.03 3.50 -0.42
C ILE A 49 -23.19 3.91 -1.63
N HIS A 50 -21.93 3.46 -1.70
CA HIS A 50 -21.07 3.72 -2.86
C HIS A 50 -21.62 3.03 -4.11
N TRP A 51 -22.10 1.79 -4.00
CA TRP A 51 -22.70 1.08 -5.13
C TRP A 51 -23.93 1.78 -5.69
N ILE A 52 -24.86 2.25 -4.84
CA ILE A 52 -26.02 3.04 -5.27
C ILE A 52 -25.55 4.35 -5.93
N GLY A 53 -24.58 5.03 -5.33
CA GLY A 53 -24.02 6.28 -5.83
C GLY A 53 -23.27 6.15 -7.15
N PHE A 54 -22.62 5.02 -7.44
CA PHE A 54 -21.93 4.81 -8.71
C PHE A 54 -22.82 4.15 -9.78
N LEU A 55 -23.71 3.23 -9.42
CA LEU A 55 -24.65 2.63 -10.39
C LEU A 55 -25.73 3.60 -10.84
N GLY A 56 -26.17 4.54 -9.98
CA GLY A 56 -27.16 5.55 -10.35
C GLY A 56 -26.73 6.44 -11.52
N ALA A 57 -25.43 6.55 -11.81
CA ALA A 57 -24.95 7.37 -12.91
C ALA A 57 -25.20 6.71 -14.27
N LEU A 58 -25.34 5.38 -14.30
CA LEU A 58 -25.75 4.66 -15.51
C LEU A 58 -27.15 5.11 -15.95
N LEU A 59 -28.06 5.40 -15.00
CA LEU A 59 -29.38 5.95 -15.32
C LEU A 59 -29.26 7.33 -15.97
N LEU A 60 -28.34 8.17 -15.52
CA LEU A 60 -28.07 9.46 -16.17
C LEU A 60 -27.46 9.31 -17.55
N VAL A 61 -26.52 8.38 -17.74
CA VAL A 61 -25.95 8.06 -19.04
C VAL A 61 -27.05 7.62 -20.01
N ILE A 62 -28.00 6.79 -19.57
CA ILE A 62 -29.16 6.38 -20.38
C ILE A 62 -30.02 7.60 -20.75
N LEU A 63 -30.27 8.52 -19.82
CA LEU A 63 -31.01 9.76 -20.10
C LEU A 63 -30.27 10.68 -21.08
N TRP A 64 -28.94 10.78 -20.99
CA TRP A 64 -28.13 11.54 -21.95
C TRP A 64 -28.16 10.91 -23.34
N LEU A 65 -28.05 9.58 -23.44
CA LEU A 65 -28.14 8.85 -24.71
C LEU A 65 -29.53 9.00 -25.35
N ARG A 66 -30.61 8.96 -24.56
CA ARG A 66 -31.97 9.24 -25.06
C ARG A 66 -32.10 10.65 -25.62
N TRP A 67 -31.50 11.64 -24.96
CA TRP A 67 -31.48 13.03 -25.45
C TRP A 67 -30.76 13.20 -26.80
N THR A 68 -29.74 12.37 -27.08
CA THR A 68 -29.04 12.42 -28.37
C THR A 68 -29.85 11.93 -29.57
N ARG A 69 -30.97 11.24 -29.36
CA ARG A 69 -31.85 10.71 -30.43
C ARG A 69 -32.79 11.76 -31.06
N GLY A 70 -32.64 13.05 -30.74
CA GLY A 70 -33.44 14.16 -31.28
C GLY A 70 -33.04 14.61 -32.72
N PRO A 71 -33.79 15.57 -33.31
CA PRO A 71 -33.69 15.93 -34.73
C PRO A 71 -32.31 16.46 -35.18
N VAL A 72 -32.01 16.18 -36.47
CA VAL A 72 -30.68 16.02 -37.10
C VAL A 72 -29.75 17.25 -37.11
N ARG A 73 -30.28 18.47 -37.00
CA ARG A 73 -29.57 19.68 -37.45
C ARG A 73 -28.44 20.19 -36.54
N GLN A 74 -28.20 19.59 -35.37
CA GLN A 74 -27.10 19.95 -34.44
C GLN A 74 -26.48 18.72 -33.71
N GLN A 75 -26.40 17.55 -34.38
CA GLN A 75 -26.09 16.27 -33.72
C GLN A 75 -24.62 16.05 -33.31
N GLY A 76 -23.63 16.38 -34.14
CA GLY A 76 -22.24 15.91 -33.94
C GLY A 76 -21.62 16.26 -32.58
N VAL A 77 -21.54 17.55 -32.25
CA VAL A 77 -20.91 18.02 -31.00
C VAL A 77 -21.68 17.55 -29.76
N ARG A 78 -23.01 17.48 -29.84
CA ARG A 78 -23.86 17.01 -28.73
C ARG A 78 -23.63 15.54 -28.44
N VAL A 79 -23.56 14.72 -29.49
CA VAL A 79 -23.27 13.30 -29.41
C VAL A 79 -21.88 13.09 -28.81
N SER A 80 -20.85 13.77 -29.32
CA SER A 80 -19.50 13.69 -28.78
C SER A 80 -19.42 14.10 -27.30
N ALA A 81 -20.19 15.11 -26.87
CA ALA A 81 -20.23 15.55 -25.47
C ALA A 81 -20.84 14.48 -24.55
N VAL A 82 -21.92 13.84 -24.99
CA VAL A 82 -22.56 12.75 -24.25
C VAL A 82 -21.65 11.53 -24.17
N PHE A 83 -20.99 11.14 -25.25
CA PHE A 83 -20.01 10.05 -25.24
C PHE A 83 -18.82 10.34 -24.32
N SER A 84 -18.29 11.57 -24.35
CA SER A 84 -17.19 11.99 -23.48
C SER A 84 -17.57 11.93 -21.99
N GLY A 85 -18.77 12.41 -21.64
CA GLY A 85 -19.28 12.32 -20.27
C GLY A 85 -19.55 10.88 -19.82
N SER A 86 -20.12 10.07 -20.72
CA SER A 86 -20.43 8.66 -20.44
C SER A 86 -19.16 7.83 -20.25
N TYR A 87 -18.10 8.14 -21.00
CA TYR A 87 -16.79 7.54 -20.82
C TYR A 87 -16.26 7.71 -19.40
N ILE A 88 -16.30 8.93 -18.85
CA ILE A 88 -15.80 9.22 -17.50
C ILE A 88 -16.57 8.41 -16.45
N VAL A 89 -17.89 8.38 -16.56
CA VAL A 89 -18.78 7.65 -15.64
C VAL A 89 -18.49 6.14 -15.70
N CYS A 90 -18.49 5.55 -16.89
CA CYS A 90 -18.26 4.12 -17.07
C CYS A 90 -16.85 3.70 -16.67
N TRP A 91 -15.84 4.51 -16.99
CA TRP A 91 -14.46 4.26 -16.59
C TRP A 91 -14.30 4.26 -15.07
N GLN A 92 -14.81 5.29 -14.40
CA GLN A 92 -14.71 5.37 -12.93
C GLN A 92 -15.48 4.24 -12.24
N LEU A 93 -16.67 3.88 -12.74
CA LEU A 93 -17.43 2.73 -12.24
C LEU A 93 -16.66 1.41 -12.43
N ALA A 94 -15.99 1.23 -13.57
CA ALA A 94 -15.17 0.03 -13.83
C ALA A 94 -13.98 -0.07 -12.86
N VAL A 95 -13.28 1.05 -12.63
CA VAL A 95 -12.18 1.11 -11.66
C VAL A 95 -12.68 0.83 -10.23
N PHE A 96 -13.80 1.43 -9.83
CA PHE A 96 -14.45 1.18 -8.55
C PHE A 96 -14.85 -0.29 -8.40
N THR A 97 -15.44 -0.89 -9.42
CA THR A 97 -15.87 -2.29 -9.40
C THR A 97 -14.67 -3.24 -9.21
N CYS A 98 -13.58 -3.02 -9.95
CA CYS A 98 -12.35 -3.81 -9.79
C CYS A 98 -11.72 -3.63 -8.41
N ASP A 99 -11.79 -2.42 -7.84
CA ASP A 99 -11.33 -2.15 -6.48
C ASP A 99 -12.15 -2.92 -5.44
N GLN A 100 -13.47 -2.94 -5.55
CA GLN A 100 -14.34 -3.67 -4.62
C GLN A 100 -14.15 -5.20 -4.71
N LEU A 101 -13.87 -5.71 -5.91
CA LEU A 101 -13.62 -7.14 -6.16
C LEU A 101 -12.17 -7.58 -5.86
N ILE A 102 -11.30 -6.68 -5.39
CA ILE A 102 -9.88 -6.98 -5.06
C ILE A 102 -9.10 -7.45 -6.30
N LEU A 103 -9.44 -6.94 -7.49
CA LEU A 103 -8.72 -7.20 -8.73
C LEU A 103 -7.68 -6.11 -8.96
N ASP A 104 -6.62 -6.10 -8.13
CA ASP A 104 -5.66 -4.99 -8.06
C ASP A 104 -4.89 -4.76 -9.37
N GLU A 105 -4.53 -5.82 -10.10
CA GLU A 105 -3.88 -5.73 -11.41
C GLU A 105 -4.79 -5.08 -12.46
N LEU A 106 -6.02 -5.60 -12.59
CA LEU A 106 -7.00 -5.11 -13.55
C LEU A 106 -7.41 -3.67 -13.23
N ARG A 107 -7.59 -3.33 -11.94
CA ARG A 107 -7.85 -1.95 -11.50
C ARG A 107 -6.75 -1.01 -11.95
N THR A 108 -5.50 -1.40 -11.74
CA THR A 108 -4.33 -0.58 -12.09
C THR A 108 -4.23 -0.37 -13.60
N TRP A 109 -4.45 -1.43 -14.38
CA TRP A 109 -4.47 -1.37 -15.83
C TRP A 109 -5.60 -0.46 -16.33
N LEU A 110 -6.83 -0.63 -15.84
CA LEU A 110 -7.98 0.22 -16.17
C LEU A 110 -7.78 1.69 -15.79
N ALA A 111 -7.15 1.97 -14.65
CA ALA A 111 -6.83 3.33 -14.23
C ALA A 111 -5.81 3.99 -15.19
N ARG A 112 -4.76 3.26 -15.60
CA ARG A 112 -3.75 3.74 -16.55
C ARG A 112 -4.33 3.96 -17.94
N CYS A 113 -5.03 2.97 -18.49
CA CYS A 113 -5.65 3.08 -19.80
C CYS A 113 -6.73 4.17 -19.83
N GLY A 114 -7.52 4.31 -18.77
CA GLY A 114 -8.58 5.30 -18.73
C GLY A 114 -8.10 6.74 -18.53
N THR A 115 -7.00 6.95 -17.79
CA THR A 115 -6.34 8.27 -17.75
C THR A 115 -5.78 8.66 -19.12
N GLY A 116 -5.19 7.71 -19.86
CA GLY A 116 -4.78 7.91 -21.25
C GLY A 116 -5.95 8.25 -22.18
N GLY A 117 -7.09 7.57 -22.04
CA GLY A 117 -8.29 7.90 -22.82
C GLY A 117 -8.87 9.27 -22.47
N LEU A 118 -8.87 9.66 -21.19
CA LEU A 118 -9.29 10.99 -20.75
C LEU A 118 -8.39 12.09 -21.33
N PHE A 119 -7.07 11.84 -21.41
CA PHE A 119 -6.14 12.73 -22.09
C PHE A 119 -6.53 12.95 -23.55
N LEU A 120 -6.78 11.86 -24.30
CA LEU A 120 -7.15 11.93 -25.73
C LEU A 120 -8.50 12.60 -25.97
N ILE A 121 -9.50 12.32 -25.13
CA ILE A 121 -10.81 12.97 -25.20
C ILE A 121 -10.67 14.48 -24.96
N GLY A 122 -9.97 14.89 -23.91
CA GLY A 122 -9.74 16.30 -23.64
C GLY A 122 -8.94 16.99 -24.75
N LEU A 123 -7.95 16.31 -25.32
CA LEU A 123 -7.19 16.81 -26.46
C LEU A 123 -8.09 17.04 -27.67
N ALA A 124 -8.99 16.09 -27.98
CA ALA A 124 -9.94 16.23 -29.08
C ALA A 124 -10.88 17.44 -28.88
N TRP A 125 -11.32 17.71 -27.64
CA TRP A 125 -12.11 18.90 -27.31
C TRP A 125 -11.32 20.20 -27.47
N ILE A 126 -10.06 20.23 -27.05
CA ILE A 126 -9.19 21.40 -27.22
C ILE A 126 -8.95 21.68 -28.70
N ILE A 127 -8.62 20.66 -29.50
CA ILE A 127 -8.43 20.79 -30.95
C ILE A 127 -9.71 21.31 -31.59
N TRP A 128 -10.85 20.69 -31.29
CA TRP A 128 -12.15 21.14 -31.80
C TRP A 128 -12.46 22.59 -31.42
N TYR A 129 -12.20 22.98 -30.17
CA TYR A 129 -12.44 24.35 -29.69
C TYR A 129 -11.56 25.37 -30.42
N VAL A 130 -10.25 25.10 -30.52
CA VAL A 130 -9.29 25.97 -31.19
C VAL A 130 -9.64 26.13 -32.67
N ASP A 131 -9.88 25.02 -33.40
CA ASP A 131 -10.20 25.08 -34.83
C ASP A 131 -11.57 25.76 -35.07
N SER A 132 -12.58 25.50 -34.23
CA SER A 132 -13.89 26.16 -34.31
C SER A 132 -13.80 27.67 -34.09
N ARG A 133 -12.96 28.12 -33.15
CA ARG A 133 -12.74 29.55 -32.89
C ARG A 133 -11.91 30.22 -33.97
N ALA A 134 -10.88 29.55 -34.47
CA ALA A 134 -10.08 30.01 -35.59
C ALA A 134 -10.94 30.23 -36.84
N LEU A 135 -11.83 29.27 -37.16
CA LEU A 135 -12.79 29.39 -38.26
C LEU A 135 -13.77 30.55 -38.08
N ALA A 136 -14.30 30.73 -36.86
CA ALA A 136 -15.22 31.84 -36.57
C ALA A 136 -14.55 33.22 -36.71
N LEU A 137 -13.28 33.35 -36.29
CA LEU A 137 -12.51 34.58 -36.44
C LEU A 137 -12.21 34.88 -37.92
N ARG A 138 -11.84 33.85 -38.70
CA ARG A 138 -11.65 33.97 -40.16
C ARG A 138 -12.93 34.42 -40.86
N ALA A 139 -14.08 33.80 -40.54
CA ALA A 139 -15.37 34.17 -41.12
C ALA A 139 -15.73 35.65 -40.87
N ARG A 140 -15.54 36.13 -39.63
CA ARG A 140 -15.77 37.54 -39.26
C ARG A 140 -14.87 38.51 -40.03
N ARG A 141 -13.63 38.11 -40.35
CA ARG A 141 -12.73 38.92 -41.19
C ARG A 141 -13.22 38.99 -42.64
N CYS A 142 -13.59 37.85 -43.22
CA CYS A 142 -14.13 37.83 -44.58
C CYS A 142 -15.39 38.70 -44.71
N GLU A 143 -16.28 38.68 -43.71
CA GLU A 143 -17.47 39.56 -43.66
C GLU A 143 -17.09 41.05 -43.58
N ARG A 144 -16.08 41.41 -42.79
CA ARG A 144 -15.59 42.80 -42.68
C ARG A 144 -14.94 43.28 -43.99
N GLN A 145 -14.15 42.44 -44.64
CA GLN A 145 -13.56 42.74 -45.95
C GLN A 145 -14.63 42.86 -47.04
N GLY A 146 -15.61 41.94 -47.08
CA GLY A 146 -16.72 41.98 -48.04
C GLY A 146 -17.67 43.17 -47.86
N ARG A 147 -17.83 43.69 -46.63
CA ARG A 147 -18.55 44.96 -46.39
C ARG A 147 -17.74 46.19 -46.82
N SER A 148 -16.41 46.11 -46.77
CA SER A 148 -15.53 47.20 -47.20
C SER A 148 -15.48 47.36 -48.72
N THR A 149 -15.64 46.28 -49.49
CA THR A 149 -15.61 46.31 -50.96
C THR A 149 -16.92 46.82 -51.60
N ASN A 150 -18.05 46.77 -50.88
CA ASN A 150 -19.33 47.31 -51.36
C ASN A 150 -19.51 48.82 -51.14
N ARG A 151 -18.55 49.49 -50.48
CA ARG A 151 -18.51 50.95 -50.34
C ARG A 151 -17.47 51.47 -51.34
N ARG A 152 -17.92 51.77 -52.56
CA ARG A 152 -17.07 52.40 -53.60
C ARG A 152 -16.73 53.83 -53.17
N GLU A 153 -15.55 54.01 -52.60
CA GLU A 153 -14.77 55.24 -52.75
C GLU A 153 -13.36 54.85 -53.25
N PRO A 154 -12.87 55.45 -54.34
CA PRO A 154 -11.50 55.25 -54.78
C PRO A 154 -10.57 56.17 -53.96
N SER A 155 -9.35 55.69 -53.73
CA SER A 155 -8.23 56.42 -53.12
C SER A 155 -8.28 56.66 -51.61
N THR A 156 -7.93 55.64 -50.85
CA THR A 156 -6.68 55.69 -50.07
C THR A 156 -6.30 54.26 -49.76
N ARG A 157 -5.00 53.97 -49.85
CA ARG A 157 -4.40 52.72 -49.39
C ARG A 157 -4.73 52.63 -47.89
N LEU A 158 -5.86 52.01 -47.55
CA LEU A 158 -6.23 51.68 -46.18
C LEU A 158 -5.21 50.65 -45.70
N GLU A 159 -4.08 51.17 -45.20
CA GLU A 159 -3.22 50.49 -44.25
C GLU A 159 -4.11 50.08 -43.08
N PHE A 160 -4.73 48.90 -43.19
CA PHE A 160 -5.30 48.22 -42.05
C PHE A 160 -4.13 47.94 -41.12
N GLY A 161 -4.06 48.76 -40.06
CA GLY A 161 -2.89 48.96 -39.23
C GLY A 161 -2.16 47.68 -38.83
N GLU A 162 -0.86 47.85 -38.71
CA GLU A 162 0.15 46.94 -38.18
C GLU A 162 -0.09 46.58 -36.69
N GLY A 163 -1.32 46.23 -36.31
CA GLY A 163 -1.62 45.69 -35.00
C GLY A 163 -1.17 44.24 -34.94
N ARG A 164 -0.08 43.95 -34.23
CA ARG A 164 0.33 42.57 -33.92
C ARG A 164 -0.84 41.85 -33.25
N VAL A 165 -1.41 40.86 -33.93
CA VAL A 165 -2.50 40.04 -33.37
C VAL A 165 -1.91 39.11 -32.30
N TRP A 166 -2.37 39.26 -31.06
CA TRP A 166 -1.89 38.48 -29.90
C TRP A 166 -2.75 37.25 -29.58
N ASN A 167 -3.95 37.15 -30.13
CA ASN A 167 -4.91 36.11 -29.79
C ASN A 167 -4.44 34.71 -30.26
N PRO A 168 -4.21 33.73 -29.36
CA PRO A 168 -3.74 32.37 -29.73
C PRO A 168 -4.77 31.54 -30.50
N LEU A 169 -6.05 31.90 -30.39
CA LEU A 169 -7.09 31.26 -31.18
C LEU A 169 -7.10 31.75 -32.63
N ASP A 170 -6.32 32.78 -32.95
CA ASP A 170 -6.21 33.33 -34.28
C ASP A 170 -4.99 32.76 -35.00
N THR A 171 -5.19 32.18 -36.20
CA THR A 171 -4.08 31.65 -36.99
C THR A 171 -3.14 32.75 -37.51
N ASP A 172 -3.58 34.01 -37.55
CA ASP A 172 -2.76 35.13 -38.02
C ASP A 172 -1.99 35.83 -36.90
N ALA A 173 -1.94 35.22 -35.71
CA ALA A 173 -1.12 35.73 -34.62
C ALA A 173 0.37 35.76 -35.01
N TRP A 174 1.06 36.83 -34.60
CA TRP A 174 2.41 37.14 -35.09
C TRP A 174 3.45 36.06 -34.76
N TYR A 175 3.29 35.37 -33.62
CA TYR A 175 4.20 34.32 -33.15
C TYR A 175 4.01 32.97 -33.84
N TYR A 176 2.97 32.78 -34.67
CA TYR A 176 2.85 31.59 -35.52
C TYR A 176 3.68 31.66 -36.80
N GLY A 177 4.35 32.80 -37.04
CA GLY A 177 5.24 33.00 -38.17
C GLY A 177 4.51 33.18 -39.51
N ARG A 178 5.29 33.19 -40.60
CA ARG A 178 4.75 33.39 -41.96
C ARG A 178 4.44 32.08 -42.71
N GLY A 179 5.08 30.97 -42.34
CA GLY A 179 4.84 29.64 -42.91
C GLY A 179 3.97 28.75 -42.00
N SER A 180 3.18 27.85 -42.61
CA SER A 180 2.44 26.75 -41.94
C SER A 180 1.68 27.12 -40.65
N ARG A 181 1.09 28.33 -40.59
CA ARG A 181 0.43 28.89 -39.38
C ARG A 181 -0.57 27.95 -38.69
N LYS A 182 -1.35 27.17 -39.45
CA LYS A 182 -2.31 26.20 -38.88
C LYS A 182 -1.60 25.06 -38.13
N LEU A 183 -0.49 24.55 -38.67
CA LEU A 183 0.31 23.51 -38.02
C LEU A 183 0.90 24.02 -36.71
N ASN A 184 1.46 25.23 -36.72
CA ASN A 184 2.04 25.86 -35.53
C ASN A 184 0.97 26.11 -34.46
N GLN A 185 -0.23 26.55 -34.84
CA GLN A 185 -1.35 26.70 -33.91
C GLN A 185 -1.73 25.35 -33.27
N SER A 186 -1.92 24.29 -34.07
CA SER A 186 -2.24 22.96 -33.54
C SER A 186 -1.15 22.40 -32.64
N LEU A 187 0.13 22.60 -32.99
CA LEU A 187 1.26 22.16 -32.18
C LEU A 187 1.30 22.89 -30.83
N THR A 188 1.10 24.21 -30.82
CA THR A 188 1.03 24.97 -29.56
C THR A 188 -0.16 24.57 -28.69
N ALA A 189 -1.33 24.31 -29.28
CA ALA A 189 -2.49 23.81 -28.56
C ALA A 189 -2.24 22.43 -27.95
N PHE A 190 -1.58 21.53 -28.69
CA PHE A 190 -1.19 20.21 -28.20
C PHE A 190 -0.19 20.31 -27.04
N LEU A 191 0.91 21.04 -27.23
CA LEU A 191 1.99 21.15 -26.22
C LEU A 191 1.50 21.82 -24.94
N SER A 192 0.71 22.90 -25.06
CA SER A 192 0.16 23.61 -23.91
C SER A 192 -0.85 22.74 -23.14
N TYR A 193 -1.70 21.99 -23.84
CA TYR A 193 -2.62 21.03 -23.21
C TYR A 193 -1.86 19.87 -22.54
N ALA A 194 -0.86 19.30 -23.21
CA ALA A 194 -0.04 18.23 -22.65
C ALA A 194 0.65 18.68 -21.36
N LEU A 195 1.28 19.85 -21.37
CA LEU A 195 1.90 20.43 -20.18
C LEU A 195 0.89 20.67 -19.06
N ALA A 196 -0.25 21.28 -19.35
CA ALA A 196 -1.30 21.55 -18.36
C ALA A 196 -1.88 20.26 -17.77
N PHE A 197 -2.10 19.23 -18.60
CA PHE A 197 -2.59 17.94 -18.16
C PHE A 197 -1.58 17.21 -17.26
N THR A 198 -0.29 17.22 -17.64
CA THR A 198 0.76 16.64 -16.80
C THR A 198 0.90 17.38 -15.48
N LEU A 199 0.87 18.72 -15.47
CA LEU A 199 0.91 19.50 -14.24
C LEU A 199 -0.30 19.22 -13.35
N ALA A 200 -1.49 19.09 -13.93
CA ALA A 200 -2.70 18.72 -13.18
C ALA A 200 -2.57 17.31 -12.59
N LEU A 201 -2.10 16.33 -13.37
CA LEU A 201 -1.86 14.97 -12.86
C LEU A 201 -0.85 14.95 -11.72
N LEU A 202 0.24 15.70 -11.84
CA LEU A 202 1.23 15.84 -10.77
C LEU A 202 0.60 16.45 -9.51
N LEU A 203 -0.17 17.53 -9.66
CA LEU A 203 -0.87 18.17 -8.55
C LEU A 203 -1.87 17.22 -7.87
N PHE A 204 -2.70 16.53 -8.64
CA PHE A 204 -3.68 15.56 -8.11
C PHE A 204 -3.01 14.34 -7.46
N SER A 205 -1.87 13.87 -8.00
CA SER A 205 -1.11 12.78 -7.38
C SER A 205 -0.48 13.19 -6.04
N GLN A 206 -0.16 14.47 -5.86
CA GLN A 206 0.39 15.00 -4.61
C GLN A 206 -0.67 15.25 -3.52
N MET A 207 -1.96 15.33 -3.86
CA MET A 207 -3.02 15.59 -2.86
C MET A 207 -3.21 14.46 -1.83
N ARG A 208 -2.63 13.26 -2.04
CA ARG A 208 -2.65 12.19 -1.03
C ARG A 208 -1.78 12.50 0.20
N GLY A 209 -0.96 13.54 0.16
CA GLY A 209 0.03 13.83 1.19
C GLY A 209 1.12 12.77 1.20
N CYS A 210 2.39 13.18 1.34
CA CYS A 210 3.50 12.25 1.52
C CYS A 210 3.50 11.60 2.91
N ARG A 211 2.37 11.55 3.61
CA ARG A 211 2.27 11.07 4.99
C ARG A 211 1.30 9.92 5.06
N GLU A 212 1.86 8.76 5.31
CA GLU A 212 1.09 7.55 5.56
C GLU A 212 1.04 7.31 7.07
N LEU A 213 -0.11 6.88 7.58
CA LEU A 213 -0.28 6.64 9.01
C LEU A 213 -0.47 5.15 9.26
N TYR A 214 0.33 4.61 10.18
CA TYR A 214 0.10 3.30 10.76
C TYR A 214 -0.46 3.46 12.17
N GLU A 215 -1.57 2.78 12.46
CA GLU A 215 -2.18 2.72 13.78
C GLU A 215 -2.38 1.27 14.17
N MET A 216 -1.89 0.88 15.36
CA MET A 216 -2.11 -0.45 15.91
C MET A 216 -3.56 -0.63 16.35
N PRO A 217 -4.10 -1.87 16.33
CA PRO A 217 -5.43 -2.13 16.88
C PRO A 217 -5.45 -1.85 18.38
N ALA A 218 -6.47 -1.11 18.84
CA ALA A 218 -6.69 -0.89 20.27
C ALA A 218 -6.98 -2.20 21.01
N GLY A 219 -6.39 -2.34 22.19
CA GLY A 219 -6.71 -3.38 23.16
C GLY A 219 -5.75 -3.35 24.34
N GLY A 220 -5.89 -4.31 25.23
CA GLY A 220 -5.08 -4.43 26.43
C GLY A 220 -5.17 -5.84 26.98
N GLY A 221 -4.01 -6.46 27.13
CA GLY A 221 -3.82 -7.74 27.80
C GLY A 221 -2.61 -7.62 28.72
N GLN A 222 -2.68 -8.21 29.91
CA GLN A 222 -1.49 -8.35 30.73
C GLN A 222 -0.73 -9.57 30.24
N GLN A 223 0.49 -9.35 29.73
CA GLN A 223 1.46 -10.43 29.61
C GLN A 223 1.87 -10.84 31.03
N GLN A 224 1.23 -11.87 31.58
CA GLN A 224 1.73 -12.49 32.80
C GLN A 224 3.06 -13.15 32.47
N THR A 225 4.15 -12.49 32.82
CA THR A 225 5.48 -13.11 32.80
C THR A 225 5.47 -14.20 33.86
N ILE A 226 5.17 -15.44 33.47
CA ILE A 226 5.39 -16.59 34.36
C ILE A 226 6.91 -16.67 34.52
N ALA A 227 7.41 -16.14 35.63
CA ALA A 227 8.80 -16.33 36.00
C ALA A 227 9.02 -17.83 36.14
N GLN A 228 9.78 -18.43 35.21
CA GLN A 228 10.23 -19.81 35.33
C GLN A 228 11.09 -19.90 36.59
N THR A 229 10.46 -20.26 37.70
CA THR A 229 11.16 -20.43 38.96
C THR A 229 11.81 -21.80 38.89
N VAL A 230 13.02 -21.88 38.34
CA VAL A 230 13.81 -23.11 38.37
C VAL A 230 14.23 -23.32 39.82
N ARG A 231 13.43 -24.07 40.60
CA ARG A 231 13.86 -24.55 41.91
C ARG A 231 14.90 -25.63 41.69
N VAL A 232 16.17 -25.24 41.70
CA VAL A 232 17.28 -26.19 41.76
C VAL A 232 17.24 -26.87 43.13
N GLN A 233 16.71 -28.09 43.21
CA GLN A 233 16.89 -28.92 44.41
C GLN A 233 18.37 -29.32 44.49
N LYS A 234 19.13 -28.63 45.34
CA LYS A 234 20.52 -29.01 45.64
C LYS A 234 20.52 -30.27 46.51
N ILE A 235 20.54 -31.45 45.89
CA ILE A 235 20.77 -32.70 46.61
C ILE A 235 22.27 -32.78 46.92
N ILE A 236 22.66 -32.52 48.17
CA ILE A 236 24.04 -32.68 48.63
C ILE A 236 24.30 -34.18 48.79
N LYS A 237 24.86 -34.85 47.77
CA LYS A 237 25.36 -36.22 47.93
C LYS A 237 26.70 -36.18 48.66
N LYS A 238 26.80 -36.85 49.81
CA LYS A 238 28.08 -37.08 50.50
C LYS A 238 28.91 -38.05 49.64
N LYS A 239 30.04 -37.60 49.11
CA LYS A 239 31.01 -38.48 48.46
C LYS A 239 31.77 -39.23 49.57
N PHE A 240 31.51 -40.52 49.73
CA PHE A 240 32.34 -41.36 50.59
C PHE A 240 33.66 -41.59 49.88
N VAL A 241 34.76 -41.10 50.46
CA VAL A 241 36.11 -41.43 50.01
C VAL A 241 36.47 -42.73 50.72
N VAL A 242 36.37 -43.85 50.01
CA VAL A 242 36.69 -45.17 50.57
C VAL A 242 38.18 -45.43 50.36
N ASN A 243 38.87 -45.83 51.44
CA ASN A 243 40.26 -46.25 51.37
C ASN A 243 40.35 -47.60 50.63
N GLN A 244 41.07 -47.65 49.51
CA GLN A 244 41.20 -48.86 48.68
C GLN A 244 41.86 -50.05 49.41
N PHE A 245 42.55 -49.82 50.54
CA PHE A 245 43.20 -50.87 51.31
C PHE A 245 42.41 -51.35 52.54
N SER A 246 41.15 -50.93 52.70
CA SER A 246 40.33 -51.43 53.81
C SER A 246 39.85 -52.86 53.56
N SER A 247 39.93 -53.72 54.58
CA SER A 247 39.48 -55.12 54.55
C SER A 247 37.94 -55.31 54.54
N ILE A 248 37.18 -54.23 54.44
CA ILE A 248 35.71 -54.23 54.45
C ILE A 248 35.23 -54.00 53.02
N VAL A 249 34.49 -54.96 52.46
CA VAL A 249 33.84 -54.84 51.15
C VAL A 249 32.61 -53.95 51.31
N PHE A 250 32.67 -52.74 50.73
CA PHE A 250 31.51 -51.86 50.62
C PHE A 250 30.74 -52.17 49.33
N GLU A 251 29.50 -52.63 49.43
CA GLU A 251 28.57 -52.60 48.30
C GLU A 251 28.23 -51.14 47.98
N VAL A 252 28.67 -50.66 46.81
CA VAL A 252 28.33 -49.33 46.32
C VAL A 252 26.96 -49.43 45.64
N PRO A 253 25.90 -48.79 46.16
CA PRO A 253 24.61 -48.80 45.50
C PRO A 253 24.68 -48.09 44.13
N PRO A 254 23.85 -48.47 43.16
CA PRO A 254 23.83 -47.85 41.84
C PRO A 254 23.57 -46.35 41.91
N ILE A 255 24.18 -45.58 41.00
CA ILE A 255 24.07 -44.13 40.97
C ILE A 255 22.69 -43.75 40.41
N ASP A 256 21.79 -43.28 41.28
CA ASP A 256 20.49 -42.77 40.84
C ASP A 256 20.65 -41.52 39.97
N GLU A 257 20.07 -41.60 38.76
CA GLU A 257 19.97 -40.52 37.77
C GLU A 257 19.20 -39.31 38.32
N VAL A 258 19.69 -38.11 38.00
CA VAL A 258 19.07 -36.84 38.41
C VAL A 258 17.79 -36.63 37.61
N LYS A 259 16.62 -36.89 38.20
CA LYS A 259 15.34 -36.46 37.61
C LYS A 259 15.14 -34.96 37.87
N LEU A 260 15.31 -34.14 36.83
CA LEU A 260 14.84 -32.76 36.84
C LEU A 260 13.31 -32.76 36.98
N GLN A 261 12.80 -32.39 38.15
CA GLN A 261 11.37 -32.10 38.32
C GLN A 261 11.07 -30.70 37.79
N LEU A 262 10.91 -30.58 36.48
CA LEU A 262 10.25 -29.43 35.87
C LEU A 262 8.79 -29.46 36.32
N GLN A 263 8.41 -28.58 37.24
CA GLN A 263 7.01 -28.46 37.64
C GLN A 263 6.15 -28.10 36.42
N GLU A 264 5.19 -28.95 36.10
CA GLU A 264 4.13 -28.81 35.10
C GLU A 264 3.09 -27.74 35.51
N ILE A 265 3.48 -26.76 36.34
CA ILE A 265 2.61 -25.65 36.81
C ILE A 265 2.58 -24.52 35.76
N THR A 266 3.26 -24.69 34.63
CA THR A 266 3.23 -23.74 33.51
C THR A 266 1.97 -23.92 32.66
N LYS A 267 0.78 -23.82 33.26
CA LYS A 267 -0.45 -23.66 32.49
C LYS A 267 -0.45 -22.22 31.95
N HIS A 268 0.12 -22.04 30.76
CA HIS A 268 0.27 -20.76 30.07
C HIS A 268 -1.10 -20.15 29.76
N GLN A 269 -1.68 -19.39 30.69
CA GLN A 269 -2.75 -18.45 30.35
C GLN A 269 -2.12 -17.21 29.71
N TYR A 270 -1.72 -17.33 28.45
CA TYR A 270 -1.45 -16.15 27.63
C TYR A 270 -2.80 -15.57 27.17
N VAL A 271 -3.15 -14.39 27.67
CA VAL A 271 -4.24 -13.59 27.10
C VAL A 271 -3.62 -12.67 26.08
N VAL A 272 -4.05 -12.80 24.82
CA VAL A 272 -3.53 -11.98 23.72
C VAL A 272 -3.81 -10.50 24.01
N GLY A 273 -2.79 -9.66 23.78
CA GLY A 273 -2.85 -8.21 23.99
C GLY A 273 -1.77 -7.72 24.96
N TYR A 274 -1.39 -6.46 24.85
CA TYR A 274 -0.36 -5.85 25.71
C TYR A 274 -0.80 -4.48 26.23
N GLY A 275 -0.93 -4.34 27.56
CA GLY A 275 -1.20 -3.08 28.27
C GLY A 275 -2.55 -3.02 29.01
N GLN A 276 -2.86 -1.87 29.61
CA GLN A 276 -4.12 -1.65 30.34
C GLN A 276 -5.29 -1.48 29.35
N GLY A 277 -6.29 -2.36 29.43
CA GLY A 277 -7.48 -2.34 28.58
C GLY A 277 -8.16 -3.71 28.53
N THR A 278 -9.30 -3.79 27.83
CA THR A 278 -9.98 -5.05 27.53
C THR A 278 -9.82 -5.37 26.04
N GLY A 279 -9.49 -6.63 25.71
CA GLY A 279 -9.45 -7.14 24.33
C GLY A 279 -8.04 -7.31 23.75
N ALA A 280 -7.98 -7.98 22.59
CA ALA A 280 -6.75 -8.60 22.08
C ALA A 280 -5.65 -7.67 21.52
N GLY A 281 -5.92 -6.36 21.40
CA GLY A 281 -5.01 -5.39 20.80
C GLY A 281 -3.89 -4.85 21.71
N TYR A 282 -3.30 -3.73 21.28
CA TYR A 282 -2.16 -3.10 21.96
C TYR A 282 -2.58 -1.77 22.62
N ALA A 283 -1.99 -1.48 23.77
CA ALA A 283 -2.14 -0.18 24.40
C ALA A 283 -1.46 0.91 23.55
N GLY A 284 -2.13 2.05 23.43
CA GLY A 284 -1.79 3.10 22.46
C GLY A 284 -2.33 2.84 21.04
N GLY A 285 -3.00 1.70 20.79
CA GLY A 285 -3.72 1.45 19.56
C GLY A 285 -5.03 2.26 19.45
N THR A 286 -5.57 2.37 18.23
CA THR A 286 -6.82 3.08 17.96
C THR A 286 -7.91 2.08 17.54
N GLN A 287 -9.18 2.47 17.65
CA GLN A 287 -10.30 1.62 17.21
C GLN A 287 -10.28 1.32 15.70
N ARG A 288 -9.64 2.21 14.92
CA ARG A 288 -9.45 2.11 13.47
C ARG A 288 -8.17 1.37 13.09
N GLY A 289 -7.24 1.24 14.02
CA GLY A 289 -5.97 0.59 13.81
C GLY A 289 -6.12 -0.90 13.51
N LYS A 290 -5.21 -1.39 12.68
CA LYS A 290 -5.17 -2.77 12.21
C LYS A 290 -3.72 -3.19 12.09
N VAL A 291 -3.42 -4.43 12.41
CA VAL A 291 -2.13 -5.03 12.05
C VAL A 291 -2.06 -5.15 10.53
N ARG A 292 -1.00 -4.62 9.93
CA ARG A 292 -0.74 -4.71 8.49
C ARG A 292 0.59 -5.43 8.27
N PHE A 293 0.64 -6.32 7.30
CA PHE A 293 1.85 -7.05 6.93
C PHE A 293 2.42 -6.42 5.65
N ILE A 294 3.46 -5.60 5.81
CA ILE A 294 3.99 -4.75 4.73
C ILE A 294 5.22 -5.39 4.11
N ARG A 295 5.14 -5.79 2.84
CA ARG A 295 6.29 -6.25 2.04
C ARG A 295 7.18 -5.05 1.66
N LEU A 296 8.50 -5.18 1.81
CA LEU A 296 9.46 -4.18 1.35
C LEU A 296 9.88 -4.41 -0.10
N GLU A 297 9.65 -3.41 -0.94
CA GLU A 297 10.14 -3.41 -2.32
C GLU A 297 11.58 -2.88 -2.36
N TYR A 298 12.46 -3.62 -3.04
CA TYR A 298 13.87 -3.25 -3.26
C TYR A 298 14.28 -3.53 -4.70
N SER A 299 15.36 -2.90 -5.17
CA SER A 299 15.83 -3.07 -6.55
C SER A 299 16.73 -4.29 -6.73
N GLY A 300 16.82 -4.80 -7.96
CA GLY A 300 17.83 -5.80 -8.38
C GLY A 300 17.47 -7.28 -8.18
N GLY A 301 16.39 -7.59 -7.47
CA GLY A 301 15.94 -8.96 -7.19
C GLY A 301 14.43 -9.13 -7.29
N ASP A 302 13.92 -10.12 -6.56
CA ASP A 302 12.55 -10.63 -6.60
C ASP A 302 11.86 -10.47 -5.23
N TRP A 303 11.70 -9.21 -4.83
CA TRP A 303 10.96 -8.85 -3.62
C TRP A 303 9.48 -9.26 -3.66
N ASP A 304 8.95 -9.47 -4.86
CA ASP A 304 7.55 -9.81 -5.18
C ASP A 304 7.31 -11.31 -5.36
N GLN A 305 8.30 -12.16 -5.03
CA GLN A 305 8.11 -13.62 -4.96
C GLN A 305 6.88 -13.94 -4.12
N ASP A 306 5.94 -14.71 -4.68
CA ASP A 306 4.67 -15.12 -4.08
C ASP A 306 3.85 -13.98 -3.46
N PHE A 307 4.05 -12.75 -3.93
CA PHE A 307 3.32 -11.60 -3.44
C PHE A 307 1.90 -11.57 -4.01
N GLY A 308 0.91 -11.46 -3.14
CA GLY A 308 -0.52 -11.47 -3.52
C GLY A 308 -1.09 -12.87 -3.78
N ILE A 309 -0.23 -13.89 -3.85
CA ILE A 309 -0.57 -15.31 -3.81
C ILE A 309 -0.54 -15.72 -2.32
N GLY A 310 -1.60 -16.34 -1.79
CA GLY A 310 -1.66 -17.03 -0.49
C GLY A 310 -0.78 -16.50 0.65
N ALA A 311 0.53 -16.79 0.64
CA ALA A 311 1.55 -16.52 1.65
C ALA A 311 1.33 -15.29 2.56
N ASP A 312 1.65 -14.08 2.09
CA ASP A 312 1.61 -12.87 2.94
C ASP A 312 0.21 -12.60 3.51
N LEU A 313 -0.84 -12.90 2.72
CA LEU A 313 -2.22 -12.74 3.14
C LEU A 313 -2.63 -13.80 4.16
N ASN A 314 -2.22 -15.04 3.95
CA ASN A 314 -2.49 -16.18 4.82
C ASN A 314 -1.81 -15.98 6.16
N MET A 315 -0.55 -15.56 6.19
CA MET A 315 0.12 -15.21 7.45
C MET A 315 -0.60 -14.08 8.17
N LEU A 316 -1.07 -13.05 7.47
CA LEU A 316 -1.83 -11.97 8.09
C LEU A 316 -3.21 -12.44 8.62
N ILE A 317 -3.91 -13.31 7.89
CA ILE A 317 -5.19 -13.89 8.31
C ILE A 317 -4.99 -14.82 9.50
N GLU A 318 -4.03 -15.75 9.42
CA GLU A 318 -3.67 -16.67 10.49
C GLU A 318 -3.27 -15.91 11.75
N TYR A 319 -2.49 -14.84 11.62
CA TYR A 319 -2.20 -13.94 12.72
C TYR A 319 -3.48 -13.40 13.36
N GLY A 320 -4.41 -12.85 12.56
CA GLY A 320 -5.68 -12.32 13.04
C GLY A 320 -6.55 -13.38 13.73
N THR A 321 -6.64 -14.58 13.15
CA THR A 321 -7.40 -15.71 13.69
C THR A 321 -6.83 -16.19 15.03
N ARG A 322 -5.51 -16.38 15.10
CA ARG A 322 -4.81 -16.88 16.29
C ARG A 322 -4.77 -15.88 17.43
N THR A 323 -4.66 -14.59 17.10
CA THR A 323 -4.54 -13.51 18.09
C THR A 323 -5.87 -12.84 18.42
N SER A 324 -6.92 -13.04 17.63
CA SER A 324 -8.16 -12.24 17.68
C SER A 324 -7.94 -10.72 17.50
N GLN A 325 -6.80 -10.30 16.95
CA GLN A 325 -6.52 -8.91 16.65
C GLN A 325 -7.11 -8.49 15.32
N LYS A 326 -7.49 -7.20 15.20
CA LYS A 326 -7.93 -6.65 13.92
C LYS A 326 -6.75 -6.57 12.97
N VAL A 327 -6.86 -7.25 11.83
CA VAL A 327 -5.88 -7.27 10.75
C VAL A 327 -6.40 -6.54 9.51
N ALA A 328 -5.48 -6.11 8.65
CA ALA A 328 -5.82 -5.61 7.33
C ALA A 328 -6.34 -6.74 6.44
N ASN A 329 -7.14 -6.37 5.44
CA ASN A 329 -7.90 -7.30 4.62
C ASN A 329 -7.17 -7.66 3.32
N ARG A 330 -6.02 -7.03 3.06
CA ARG A 330 -5.24 -7.14 1.82
C ARG A 330 -3.75 -7.06 2.18
N THR A 331 -2.94 -7.70 1.35
CA THR A 331 -1.50 -7.50 1.35
C THR A 331 -1.17 -6.08 0.91
N GLU A 332 -0.01 -5.59 1.32
CA GLU A 332 0.50 -4.33 0.83
C GLU A 332 2.02 -4.34 0.76
N SER A 333 2.54 -3.56 -0.18
CA SER A 333 3.97 -3.37 -0.36
C SER A 333 4.33 -1.89 -0.28
N ARG A 334 5.53 -1.58 0.20
CA ARG A 334 6.09 -0.23 0.16
C ARG A 334 7.55 -0.31 -0.23
N SER A 335 7.97 0.55 -1.14
CA SER A 335 9.39 0.75 -1.40
C SER A 335 10.11 1.24 -0.15
N VAL A 336 11.39 0.91 -0.04
CA VAL A 336 12.23 1.36 1.08
C VAL A 336 12.18 2.89 1.23
N ALA A 337 12.17 3.65 0.13
CA ALA A 337 12.07 5.10 0.17
C ALA A 337 10.75 5.61 0.77
N GLN A 338 9.64 4.90 0.54
CA GLN A 338 8.33 5.27 1.07
C GLN A 338 8.21 5.07 2.59
N LEU A 339 9.08 4.31 3.24
CA LEU A 339 9.10 4.23 4.72
C LEU A 339 9.34 5.59 5.39
N LYS A 340 9.94 6.55 4.67
CA LYS A 340 10.08 7.93 5.13
C LYS A 340 8.72 8.62 5.34
N ASN A 341 7.70 8.23 4.59
CA ASN A 341 6.37 8.83 4.63
C ASN A 341 5.63 8.55 5.95
N PHE A 342 6.02 7.51 6.69
CA PHE A 342 5.47 7.26 8.01
C PHE A 342 6.10 8.18 9.05
N PRO A 343 5.33 8.98 9.81
CA PRO A 343 5.88 9.79 10.87
C PRO A 343 6.23 8.94 12.10
N VAL A 344 7.17 9.45 12.90
CA VAL A 344 7.54 8.86 14.19
C VAL A 344 6.28 8.72 15.06
N GLY A 345 6.06 7.53 15.62
CA GLY A 345 4.89 7.21 16.44
C GLY A 345 3.66 6.73 15.65
N LYS A 346 3.68 6.84 14.32
CA LYS A 346 2.66 6.32 13.40
C LYS A 346 3.29 5.51 12.27
N SER A 347 4.32 4.74 12.59
CA SER A 347 5.06 3.88 11.66
C SER A 347 4.69 2.41 11.87
N PRO A 348 4.82 1.56 10.83
CA PRO A 348 4.58 0.14 10.98
C PRO A 348 5.57 -0.47 11.99
N PRO A 349 5.12 -1.29 12.97
CA PRO A 349 6.01 -2.00 13.88
C PRO A 349 6.88 -3.04 13.18
N LEU A 350 6.36 -3.64 12.11
CA LEU A 350 7.04 -4.68 11.35
C LEU A 350 6.93 -4.41 9.85
N VAL A 351 8.03 -4.65 9.13
CA VAL A 351 8.06 -4.77 7.68
C VAL A 351 8.73 -6.10 7.31
N TYR A 352 8.24 -6.73 6.25
CA TYR A 352 8.67 -8.05 5.79
C TYR A 352 9.51 -7.93 4.52
N LEU A 353 10.64 -8.62 4.48
CA LEU A 353 11.57 -8.61 3.34
C LEU A 353 11.94 -10.05 3.01
N THR A 354 11.68 -10.47 1.76
CA THR A 354 12.05 -11.79 1.24
C THR A 354 12.63 -11.70 -0.17
N GLY A 355 13.16 -12.82 -0.66
CA GLY A 355 13.62 -13.03 -2.02
C GLY A 355 14.74 -14.05 -2.11
N GLN A 356 15.20 -14.30 -3.33
CA GLN A 356 16.26 -15.28 -3.63
C GLN A 356 17.39 -14.67 -4.49
N LYS A 357 17.20 -13.47 -5.05
CA LYS A 357 18.18 -12.78 -5.92
C LYS A 357 18.94 -11.65 -5.20
N ASN A 358 19.35 -10.62 -5.94
CA ASN A 358 20.14 -9.51 -5.41
C ASN A 358 19.27 -8.54 -4.61
N ILE A 359 19.86 -7.94 -3.57
CA ILE A 359 19.29 -6.76 -2.91
C ILE A 359 20.14 -5.56 -3.29
N VAL A 360 19.56 -4.61 -4.02
CA VAL A 360 20.22 -3.34 -4.38
C VAL A 360 19.50 -2.19 -3.70
N MET A 361 20.24 -1.45 -2.87
CA MET A 361 19.76 -0.28 -2.17
C MET A 361 20.67 0.91 -2.40
N SER A 362 20.07 2.07 -2.66
CA SER A 362 20.76 3.35 -2.70
C SER A 362 21.19 3.79 -1.30
N LYS A 363 22.15 4.73 -1.23
CA LYS A 363 22.56 5.36 0.05
C LYS A 363 21.38 6.01 0.77
N HIS A 364 20.40 6.52 0.02
CA HIS A 364 19.20 7.13 0.60
C HIS A 364 18.30 6.07 1.26
N GLU A 365 18.07 4.95 0.58
CA GLU A 365 17.28 3.83 1.11
C GLU A 365 17.92 3.20 2.35
N ILE A 366 19.24 3.02 2.35
CA ILE A 366 19.99 2.57 3.54
C ILE A 366 19.77 3.52 4.73
N LYS A 367 19.82 4.84 4.48
CA LYS A 367 19.53 5.84 5.52
C LYS A 367 18.08 5.73 6.02
N THR A 368 17.12 5.54 5.11
CA THR A 368 15.71 5.40 5.47
C THR A 368 15.45 4.14 6.30
N LEU A 369 16.05 2.99 5.95
CA LEU A 369 15.94 1.78 6.79
C LEU A 369 16.56 1.97 8.16
N ARG A 370 17.71 2.65 8.24
CA ARG A 370 18.36 2.96 9.51
C ARG A 370 17.42 3.80 10.38
N GLU A 371 16.89 4.91 9.85
CA GLU A 371 15.91 5.76 10.53
C GLU A 371 14.67 4.97 10.97
N TYR A 372 14.16 4.08 10.12
CA TYR A 372 13.03 3.22 10.43
C TYR A 372 13.28 2.32 11.64
N VAL A 373 14.42 1.61 11.67
CA VAL A 373 14.73 0.69 12.78
C VAL A 373 15.20 1.40 14.04
N THR A 374 15.85 2.57 13.97
CA THR A 374 16.37 3.27 15.16
C THR A 374 15.41 4.33 15.71
N GLU A 375 14.88 5.21 14.85
CA GLU A 375 14.10 6.38 15.28
C GLU A 375 12.60 6.10 15.32
N LYS A 376 12.10 5.30 14.37
CA LYS A 376 10.68 4.96 14.24
C LYS A 376 10.30 3.69 14.98
N HIS A 377 11.23 3.06 15.69
CA HIS A 377 11.00 1.84 16.48
C HIS A 377 10.49 0.63 15.67
N GLY A 378 10.73 0.64 14.36
CA GLY A 378 10.37 -0.47 13.48
C GLY A 378 11.26 -1.69 13.69
N MET A 379 10.79 -2.82 13.16
CA MET A 379 11.51 -4.07 13.07
C MET A 379 11.42 -4.64 11.65
N ILE A 380 12.50 -5.26 11.18
CA ILE A 380 12.55 -5.97 9.90
C ILE A 380 12.42 -7.47 10.18
N PHE A 381 11.46 -8.12 9.52
CA PHE A 381 11.42 -9.57 9.41
C PHE A 381 12.02 -9.94 8.04
N GLY A 382 13.24 -10.47 8.05
CA GLY A 382 13.88 -11.02 6.85
C GLY A 382 13.56 -12.50 6.71
N ASP A 383 13.22 -12.93 5.52
CA ASP A 383 13.12 -14.34 5.15
C ASP A 383 13.98 -14.60 3.91
N ASN A 384 14.60 -15.78 3.87
CA ASN A 384 15.40 -16.19 2.73
C ASN A 384 14.57 -17.09 1.83
N GLY A 385 14.03 -16.50 0.77
CA GLY A 385 13.13 -17.15 -0.18
C GLY A 385 13.81 -18.06 -1.21
N GLY A 386 15.08 -18.45 -1.04
CA GLY A 386 15.63 -19.48 -1.93
C GLY A 386 17.14 -19.57 -2.15
N SER A 387 18.00 -18.70 -1.59
CA SER A 387 19.42 -18.76 -1.95
C SER A 387 20.45 -18.32 -0.89
N ARG A 388 21.60 -18.99 -0.92
CA ARG A 388 22.79 -18.58 -0.15
C ARG A 388 23.31 -17.21 -0.60
N HIS A 389 23.08 -16.84 -1.86
CA HIS A 389 23.43 -15.53 -2.37
C HIS A 389 22.62 -14.43 -1.71
N PHE A 390 21.30 -14.60 -1.62
CA PHE A 390 20.40 -13.69 -0.92
C PHE A 390 20.80 -13.52 0.55
N HIS A 391 21.17 -14.61 1.23
CA HIS A 391 21.69 -14.55 2.60
C HIS A 391 22.87 -13.56 2.72
N ASN A 392 23.87 -13.69 1.83
CA ASN A 392 25.03 -12.79 1.84
C ASN A 392 24.64 -11.34 1.54
N GLN A 393 23.69 -11.12 0.63
CA GLN A 393 23.16 -9.79 0.30
C GLN A 393 22.41 -9.16 1.49
N PHE A 394 21.59 -9.94 2.20
CA PHE A 394 20.88 -9.50 3.39
C PHE A 394 21.87 -9.08 4.49
N LEU A 395 22.88 -9.90 4.77
CA LEU A 395 23.93 -9.57 5.75
C LEU A 395 24.72 -8.33 5.36
N SER A 396 25.08 -8.19 4.08
CA SER A 396 25.76 -7.00 3.55
C SER A 396 24.91 -5.74 3.71
N THR A 397 23.62 -5.84 3.40
CA THR A 397 22.64 -4.75 3.54
C THR A 397 22.51 -4.36 5.02
N MET A 398 22.30 -5.31 5.92
CA MET A 398 22.19 -5.04 7.35
C MET A 398 23.47 -4.45 7.95
N ARG A 399 24.66 -4.83 7.45
CA ARG A 399 25.93 -4.20 7.84
C ARG A 399 26.00 -2.72 7.41
N GLN A 400 25.40 -2.37 6.28
CA GLN A 400 25.29 -0.97 5.87
C GLN A 400 24.24 -0.21 6.70
N VAL A 401 23.10 -0.83 7.00
CA VAL A 401 22.04 -0.22 7.82
C VAL A 401 22.51 -0.02 9.27
N LEU A 402 23.15 -1.01 9.88
CA LEU A 402 23.63 -1.01 11.27
C LEU A 402 25.13 -1.38 11.32
N PRO A 403 26.06 -0.46 11.00
CA PRO A 403 27.49 -0.77 10.88
C PRO A 403 28.13 -1.23 12.19
N ASN A 404 27.57 -0.84 13.33
CA ASN A 404 28.10 -1.14 14.66
C ASN A 404 27.42 -2.35 15.33
N VAL A 405 26.46 -2.99 14.67
CA VAL A 405 25.68 -4.10 15.24
C VAL A 405 25.94 -5.35 14.43
N ARG A 406 26.43 -6.41 15.08
CA ARG A 406 26.65 -7.71 14.45
C ARG A 406 25.42 -8.60 14.63
N PRO A 407 25.08 -9.44 13.64
CA PRO A 407 24.07 -10.49 13.83
C PRO A 407 24.53 -11.49 14.88
N VAL A 408 23.59 -11.98 15.67
CA VAL A 408 23.79 -13.11 16.58
C VAL A 408 22.69 -14.16 16.37
N PRO A 409 22.95 -15.45 16.59
CA PRO A 409 21.91 -16.46 16.62
C PRO A 409 20.83 -16.10 17.65
N VAL A 410 19.55 -16.28 17.29
CA VAL A 410 18.42 -16.05 18.18
C VAL A 410 18.11 -17.36 18.93
N PRO A 411 18.30 -17.42 20.26
CA PRO A 411 18.07 -18.63 21.04
C PRO A 411 16.59 -19.05 21.07
N LEU A 412 16.29 -20.35 21.15
CA LEU A 412 14.91 -20.87 21.27
C LEU A 412 14.22 -20.50 22.60
N ASP A 413 14.99 -20.13 23.61
CA ASP A 413 14.49 -19.61 24.89
C ASP A 413 14.32 -18.08 24.91
N ASP A 414 14.63 -17.37 23.81
CA ASP A 414 14.30 -15.94 23.67
C ASP A 414 12.78 -15.74 23.62
N VAL A 415 12.31 -14.58 24.09
CA VAL A 415 10.86 -14.28 24.16
C VAL A 415 10.18 -14.37 22.79
N ILE A 416 10.90 -14.03 21.71
CA ILE A 416 10.39 -14.11 20.33
C ILE A 416 10.14 -15.55 19.87
N HIS A 417 10.68 -16.56 20.54
CA HIS A 417 10.43 -17.98 20.27
C HIS A 417 9.49 -18.64 21.29
N ARG A 418 9.00 -17.89 22.27
CA ARG A 418 8.15 -18.43 23.35
C ARG A 418 6.76 -17.81 23.44
N VAL A 419 6.53 -16.67 22.78
CA VAL A 419 5.29 -15.90 22.94
C VAL A 419 4.75 -15.43 21.58
N PRO A 420 3.47 -15.70 21.26
CA PRO A 420 2.50 -16.46 22.06
C PRO A 420 2.70 -17.98 22.06
N TYR A 421 3.44 -18.53 21.09
CA TYR A 421 3.65 -19.97 20.97
C TYR A 421 5.06 -20.37 21.40
N GLN A 422 5.18 -21.51 22.07
CA GLN A 422 6.47 -22.13 22.35
C GLN A 422 6.97 -22.85 21.10
N ILE A 423 8.09 -22.37 20.54
CA ILE A 423 8.74 -22.96 19.38
C ILE A 423 9.78 -23.99 19.88
N PRO A 424 9.61 -25.30 19.61
CA PRO A 424 10.50 -26.34 20.14
C PRO A 424 11.79 -26.50 19.33
N PHE A 425 11.78 -26.08 18.07
CA PHE A 425 12.93 -26.07 17.14
C PHE A 425 12.67 -24.99 16.09
N LEU A 426 13.71 -24.51 15.40
CA LEU A 426 13.51 -23.56 14.30
C LEU A 426 12.90 -24.28 13.08
N PRO A 427 11.64 -24.03 12.71
CA PRO A 427 11.01 -24.69 11.56
C PRO A 427 11.55 -24.09 10.26
N TYR A 428 11.81 -24.91 9.25
CA TYR A 428 12.31 -24.47 7.94
C TYR A 428 11.60 -25.22 6.83
N VAL A 429 11.37 -24.55 5.70
CA VAL A 429 11.03 -25.21 4.44
C VAL A 429 12.32 -25.71 3.80
N ALA A 430 13.28 -24.81 3.58
CA ALA A 430 14.60 -25.14 3.05
C ALA A 430 15.70 -24.23 3.63
N PRO A 431 16.77 -24.75 4.27
CA PRO A 431 17.74 -23.95 5.02
C PRO A 431 18.81 -23.26 4.13
N HIS A 432 18.39 -22.37 3.24
CA HIS A 432 19.26 -21.70 2.25
C HIS A 432 20.36 -20.82 2.86
N GLY A 433 20.03 -20.10 3.93
CA GLY A 433 20.90 -19.16 4.63
C GLY A 433 21.59 -19.73 5.87
N GLY A 434 21.50 -21.05 6.10
CA GLY A 434 22.01 -21.70 7.31
C GLY A 434 20.90 -22.32 8.16
N LYS A 435 21.27 -22.71 9.39
CA LYS A 435 20.37 -23.43 10.32
C LYS A 435 19.91 -22.59 11.51
N ASP A 436 20.48 -21.41 11.69
CA ASP A 436 20.20 -20.53 12.81
C ASP A 436 19.47 -19.27 12.32
N ALA A 437 18.41 -18.89 13.02
CA ALA A 437 17.83 -17.56 12.86
C ALA A 437 18.80 -16.52 13.39
N LEU A 438 18.98 -15.42 12.66
CA LEU A 438 19.89 -14.34 13.03
C LEU A 438 19.10 -13.12 13.49
N GLY A 439 19.59 -12.45 14.52
CA GLY A 439 18.97 -11.24 15.05
C GLY A 439 19.97 -10.11 15.24
N TRP A 440 19.48 -8.87 15.16
CA TRP A 440 20.23 -7.66 15.49
C TRP A 440 19.57 -6.99 16.68
N LYS A 441 20.33 -6.71 17.74
CA LYS A 441 19.84 -5.99 18.94
C LYS A 441 20.30 -4.54 18.93
N VAL A 442 19.37 -3.64 19.20
CA VAL A 442 19.64 -2.22 19.50
C VAL A 442 18.77 -1.85 20.71
N ASP A 443 19.35 -1.18 21.69
CA ASP A 443 18.65 -0.73 22.92
C ASP A 443 17.87 -1.85 23.63
N GLY A 444 18.39 -3.07 23.63
CA GLY A 444 17.81 -4.22 24.33
C GLY A 444 16.66 -4.94 23.61
N ARG A 445 16.25 -4.50 22.42
CA ARG A 445 15.23 -5.17 21.59
C ARG A 445 15.79 -5.70 20.27
N TRP A 446 15.12 -6.69 19.69
CA TRP A 446 15.39 -7.10 18.31
C TRP A 446 14.88 -6.02 17.34
N VAL A 447 15.76 -5.52 16.48
CA VAL A 447 15.41 -4.60 15.38
C VAL A 447 15.33 -5.30 14.03
N CYS A 448 15.88 -6.50 13.95
CA CYS A 448 15.77 -7.37 12.81
C CYS A 448 15.77 -8.82 13.29
N TYR A 449 14.87 -9.63 12.74
CA TYR A 449 14.86 -11.09 12.84
C TYR A 449 14.96 -11.64 11.42
N TYR A 450 15.96 -12.45 11.14
CA TYR A 450 16.22 -13.04 9.84
C TYR A 450 16.07 -14.56 9.93
N HIS A 451 15.10 -15.08 9.20
CA HIS A 451 14.88 -16.51 9.02
C HIS A 451 15.73 -17.03 7.85
N PRO A 452 16.49 -18.12 8.03
CA PRO A 452 17.42 -18.58 7.02
C PRO A 452 16.78 -19.50 5.97
N GLY A 453 15.50 -19.88 6.11
CA GLY A 453 14.94 -20.94 5.28
C GLY A 453 13.46 -20.86 4.93
N ASP A 454 13.17 -19.97 3.99
CA ASP A 454 11.94 -19.82 3.20
C ASP A 454 10.65 -20.10 3.97
N ILE A 455 10.43 -19.33 5.04
CA ILE A 455 9.23 -19.52 5.86
C ILE A 455 7.97 -19.06 5.10
N GLY A 456 8.12 -18.16 4.12
CA GLY A 456 7.05 -17.69 3.25
C GLY A 456 6.36 -18.80 2.47
N ASP A 457 7.12 -19.78 1.98
CA ASP A 457 6.61 -20.95 1.26
C ASP A 457 5.66 -21.81 2.12
N ALA A 458 5.92 -21.91 3.43
CA ALA A 458 5.01 -22.62 4.33
C ALA A 458 3.65 -21.90 4.47
N TRP A 459 3.59 -20.61 4.13
CA TRP A 459 2.38 -19.81 4.21
C TRP A 459 1.53 -19.85 2.94
N THR A 460 2.01 -20.43 1.84
CA THR A 460 1.21 -20.56 0.60
C THR A 460 -0.01 -21.46 0.81
N ASP A 461 -0.99 -21.38 -0.09
CA ASP A 461 -2.25 -22.14 0.01
C ASP A 461 -2.04 -23.67 0.00
N ASP A 462 -0.99 -24.14 -0.68
CA ASP A 462 -0.59 -25.55 -0.75
C ASP A 462 0.58 -25.88 0.21
N HIS A 463 1.01 -24.90 1.01
CA HIS A 463 2.16 -24.96 1.91
C HIS A 463 3.45 -25.44 1.22
N SER A 464 3.59 -25.32 -0.10
CA SER A 464 4.71 -25.86 -0.90
C SER A 464 4.99 -27.34 -0.63
N GLY A 465 3.96 -28.13 -0.29
CA GLY A 465 4.10 -29.55 0.06
C GLY A 465 4.81 -29.82 1.40
N VAL A 466 4.97 -28.79 2.23
CA VAL A 466 5.53 -28.89 3.59
C VAL A 466 4.60 -29.72 4.47
N LYS A 467 5.18 -30.56 5.34
CA LYS A 467 4.40 -31.40 6.26
C LYS A 467 3.60 -30.53 7.24
N PRO A 468 2.38 -30.97 7.65
CA PRO A 468 1.55 -30.25 8.60
C PRO A 468 2.24 -29.82 9.88
N GLU A 469 3.10 -30.66 10.44
CA GLU A 469 3.79 -30.34 11.68
C GLU A 469 4.78 -29.19 11.48
N ILE A 470 5.37 -29.06 10.30
CA ILE A 470 6.37 -28.02 10.00
C ILE A 470 5.69 -26.71 9.64
N TYR A 471 4.69 -26.70 8.73
CA TYR A 471 4.04 -25.44 8.35
C TYR A 471 3.30 -24.82 9.55
N GLU A 472 2.76 -25.64 10.46
CA GLU A 472 2.11 -25.13 11.67
C GLU A 472 3.10 -24.38 12.56
N PHE A 473 4.32 -24.91 12.77
CA PHE A 473 5.36 -24.18 13.48
C PHE A 473 5.85 -22.95 12.71
N CYS A 474 5.87 -22.97 11.37
CA CYS A 474 6.17 -21.79 10.56
C CYS A 474 5.14 -20.67 10.78
N TYR A 475 3.85 -20.98 10.84
CA TYR A 475 2.81 -20.00 11.18
C TYR A 475 2.96 -19.50 12.62
N GLN A 476 3.18 -20.40 13.59
CA GLN A 476 3.38 -20.01 14.99
C GLN A 476 4.59 -19.08 15.16
N LEU A 477 5.70 -19.37 14.48
CA LEU A 477 6.89 -18.52 14.48
C LEU A 477 6.59 -17.15 13.86
N GLY A 478 5.89 -17.11 12.72
CA GLY A 478 5.42 -15.86 12.11
C GLY A 478 4.55 -15.04 13.07
N VAL A 479 3.62 -15.68 13.78
CA VAL A 479 2.81 -15.02 14.81
C VAL A 479 3.66 -14.45 15.93
N ASN A 480 4.64 -15.20 16.42
CA ASN A 480 5.54 -14.72 17.47
C ASN A 480 6.33 -13.48 17.04
N VAL A 481 6.92 -13.50 15.83
CA VAL A 481 7.72 -12.37 15.32
C VAL A 481 6.85 -11.12 15.15
N ILE A 482 5.65 -11.26 14.57
CA ILE A 482 4.70 -10.14 14.42
C ILE A 482 4.28 -9.61 15.79
N ASN A 483 3.91 -10.50 16.72
CA ASN A 483 3.47 -10.10 18.06
C ASN A 483 4.59 -9.40 18.84
N TYR A 484 5.83 -9.91 18.77
CA TYR A 484 6.98 -9.30 19.41
C TYR A 484 7.21 -7.86 18.92
N ALA A 485 7.23 -7.66 17.60
CA ALA A 485 7.44 -6.34 17.00
C ALA A 485 6.37 -5.33 17.47
N HIS A 486 5.10 -5.74 17.47
CA HIS A 486 4.00 -4.89 17.91
C HIS A 486 4.00 -4.62 19.42
N ALA A 487 4.36 -5.62 20.24
CA ALA A 487 4.47 -5.46 21.68
C ALA A 487 5.59 -4.47 22.05
N GLU A 488 6.78 -4.58 21.45
CA GLU A 488 7.87 -3.63 21.65
C GLU A 488 7.52 -2.22 21.18
N TYR A 489 6.85 -2.10 20.02
CA TYR A 489 6.38 -0.80 19.54
C TYR A 489 5.32 -0.18 20.48
N SER A 490 4.41 -0.98 21.03
CA SER A 490 3.45 -0.53 22.05
C SER A 490 4.13 -0.03 23.33
N LYS A 491 5.12 -0.77 23.86
CA LYS A 491 5.93 -0.34 25.02
C LYS A 491 6.59 1.01 24.75
N TRP A 492 7.18 1.17 23.56
CA TRP A 492 7.81 2.42 23.16
C TRP A 492 6.82 3.58 23.09
N LEU A 493 5.65 3.40 22.45
CA LEU A 493 4.61 4.44 22.41
C LEU A 493 4.17 4.85 23.81
N GLN A 494 3.93 3.88 24.70
CA GLN A 494 3.55 4.18 26.09
C GLN A 494 4.65 4.94 26.83
N SER A 495 5.92 4.59 26.63
CA SER A 495 7.05 5.30 27.25
C SER A 495 7.14 6.76 26.81
N ARG A 496 6.69 7.06 25.59
CA ARG A 496 6.63 8.43 25.04
C ARG A 496 5.43 9.23 25.53
N MET A 497 4.32 8.58 25.86
CA MET A 497 3.13 9.24 26.42
C MET A 497 3.29 9.60 27.90
N LYS A 498 4.21 8.93 28.62
CA LYS A 498 4.52 9.19 30.03
C LYS A 498 5.53 10.34 30.25
N LYS A 499 6.19 10.80 29.19
CA LYS A 499 7.06 11.96 29.18
C LYS A 499 6.28 13.16 28.66
#